data_AF-A0A0S9M3G7-F1
#
_entry.id   AF-A0A0S9M3G7-F1
#
_cell.length_a   1.000
_cell.length_b   1.000
_cell.length_c   1.000
_cell.angle_alpha   90.00
_cell.angle_beta   90.00
_cell.angle_gamma   90.00
#
_symmetry.space_group_name_H-M   'P 1'
#
loop_
_entity.id
_entity.type
_entity.pdbx_description
1 polymer ?
#
loop_
_entity_poly.entity_id
_entity_poly.type
_entity_poly.pdbx_seq_one_letter_code
_entity_poly.pdbx_strand_id
1 'polypeptide(L)'
;MSSKEIADLVDKRHDSVKRTIDALTDKGLVTITQSVEPTPGGGKPLTVYHVNQRDSYVVVAQLSPEFTARLVDRWQQQEREAAMPAPAPALDLTSVDSLRMLAGTLA
;
A
#
# COMPACT_ATOMS: atom_id res chain seq x y z
N MET A 1 6.96 7.39 -12.55
CA MET A 1 6.89 5.98 -13.03
C MET A 1 6.06 5.95 -14.30
N SER A 2 6.50 5.20 -15.31
CA SER A 2 5.84 5.07 -16.60
C SER A 2 4.79 3.95 -16.61
N SER A 3 3.80 4.09 -17.48
CA SER A 3 2.78 3.07 -17.74
C SER A 3 3.36 1.74 -18.23
N LYS A 4 4.56 1.73 -18.86
CA LYS A 4 5.29 0.51 -19.23
C LYS A 4 5.86 -0.18 -17.99
N GLU A 5 6.59 0.55 -17.15
CA GLU A 5 7.13 0.02 -15.89
C GLU A 5 6.01 -0.53 -14.98
N ILE A 6 4.86 0.15 -14.91
CA ILE A 6 3.71 -0.35 -14.17
C ILE A 6 3.17 -1.65 -14.78
N ALA A 7 3.09 -1.74 -16.11
CA ALA A 7 2.62 -2.92 -16.82
C ALA A 7 3.49 -4.14 -16.52
N ASP A 8 4.81 -3.96 -16.54
CA ASP A 8 5.79 -5.00 -16.18
C ASP A 8 5.66 -5.39 -14.70
N LEU A 9 5.49 -4.41 -13.80
CA LEU A 9 5.38 -4.64 -12.36
C LEU A 9 4.15 -5.46 -11.97
N VAL A 10 3.00 -5.21 -12.61
CA VAL A 10 1.72 -5.88 -12.29
C VAL A 10 1.40 -7.04 -13.23
N ASP A 11 2.33 -7.41 -14.10
CA ASP A 11 2.21 -8.43 -15.14
C ASP A 11 0.91 -8.27 -15.97
N LYS A 12 0.75 -7.08 -16.56
CA LYS A 12 -0.41 -6.75 -17.41
C LYS A 12 0.04 -6.09 -18.70
N ARG A 13 -0.87 -6.10 -19.68
CA ARG A 13 -0.67 -5.37 -20.94
C ARG A 13 -0.63 -3.86 -20.70
N HIS A 14 0.29 -3.18 -21.39
CA HIS A 14 0.42 -1.71 -21.37
C HIS A 14 -0.89 -0.98 -21.66
N ASP A 15 -1.67 -1.45 -22.63
CA ASP A 15 -3.00 -0.87 -22.96
C ASP A 15 -4.00 -0.95 -21.79
N SER A 16 -3.97 -2.02 -21.01
CA SER A 16 -4.84 -2.18 -19.83
C SER A 16 -4.47 -1.19 -18.73
N VAL A 17 -3.16 -0.95 -18.55
CA VAL A 17 -2.65 0.06 -17.62
C VAL A 17 -3.10 1.46 -18.06
N LYS A 18 -2.91 1.80 -19.34
CA LYS A 18 -3.33 3.10 -19.88
C LYS A 18 -4.82 3.36 -19.71
N ARG A 19 -5.67 2.39 -20.06
CA ARG A 19 -7.12 2.51 -19.87
C ARG A 19 -7.50 2.78 -18.40
N THR A 20 -6.80 2.14 -17.47
CA THR A 20 -7.02 2.34 -16.04
C THR A 20 -6.57 3.72 -15.61
N ILE A 21 -5.41 4.18 -16.09
CA ILE A 21 -4.91 5.53 -15.85
C ILE A 21 -5.89 6.58 -16.40
N ASP A 22 -6.36 6.44 -17.65
CA ASP A 22 -7.33 7.35 -18.25
C ASP A 22 -8.60 7.44 -17.39
N ALA A 23 -9.16 6.27 -16.99
CA ALA A 23 -10.35 6.23 -16.15
C ALA A 23 -10.15 6.84 -14.74
N LEU A 24 -8.93 6.81 -14.21
CA LEU A 24 -8.59 7.47 -12.94
C LEU A 24 -8.38 8.98 -13.13
N THR A 25 -7.80 9.41 -14.24
CA THR A 25 -7.65 10.82 -14.60
C THR A 25 -9.01 11.48 -14.85
N ASP A 26 -9.92 10.79 -15.53
CA ASP A 26 -11.31 11.26 -15.75
C ASP A 26 -12.05 11.49 -14.43
N LYS A 27 -11.70 10.72 -13.38
CA LYS A 27 -12.23 10.88 -12.02
C LYS A 27 -11.49 11.92 -11.19
N GLY A 28 -10.46 12.58 -11.75
CA GLY A 28 -9.59 13.50 -11.01
C GLY A 28 -8.75 12.82 -9.93
N LEU A 29 -8.59 11.49 -9.98
CA LEU A 29 -7.88 10.73 -8.96
C LEU A 29 -6.38 10.66 -9.20
N VAL A 30 -5.92 10.80 -10.45
CA VAL A 30 -4.50 10.80 -10.81
C VAL A 30 -4.21 11.81 -11.91
N THR A 31 -3.00 12.35 -11.90
CA THR A 31 -2.51 13.28 -12.93
C THR A 31 -1.42 12.61 -13.76
N ILE A 32 -1.44 12.85 -15.07
CA ILE A 32 -0.50 12.23 -16.01
C ILE A 32 0.28 13.27 -16.80
N THR A 33 1.49 12.89 -17.19
CA THR A 33 2.24 13.55 -18.27
C THR A 33 2.40 12.54 -19.40
N GLN A 34 2.01 12.94 -20.62
CA GLN A 34 2.11 12.09 -21.79
C GLN A 34 3.42 12.35 -22.54
N SER A 35 4.10 11.28 -22.91
CA SER A 35 5.23 11.27 -23.85
C SER A 35 4.93 10.38 -25.05
N VAL A 36 5.60 10.64 -26.16
CA VAL A 36 5.54 9.79 -27.36
C VAL A 36 6.94 9.23 -27.59
N GLU A 37 7.05 7.92 -27.52
CA GLU A 37 8.32 7.22 -27.68
C GLU A 37 8.37 6.50 -29.03
N PRO A 38 9.54 6.47 -29.70
CA PRO A 38 9.74 5.65 -30.89
C PRO A 38 9.50 4.17 -30.58
N THR A 39 8.87 3.45 -31.51
CA THR A 39 8.70 2.00 -31.38
C THR A 39 9.99 1.30 -31.82
N PRO A 40 10.62 0.47 -30.94
CA PRO A 40 11.80 -0.29 -31.32
C PRO A 40 11.47 -1.22 -32.50
N GLY A 41 12.28 -1.19 -33.55
CA GLY A 41 12.04 -1.98 -34.77
C GLY A 41 11.14 -1.31 -35.81
N GLY A 42 10.75 -0.04 -35.61
CA GLY A 42 9.90 0.70 -36.54
C GLY A 42 8.40 0.55 -36.23
N GLY A 43 7.57 1.35 -36.90
CA GLY A 43 6.12 1.37 -36.68
C GLY A 43 5.62 2.66 -36.02
N LYS A 44 4.32 2.68 -35.68
CA LYS A 44 3.67 3.86 -35.10
C LYS A 44 4.28 4.16 -33.71
N PRO A 45 4.65 5.41 -33.41
CA PRO A 45 5.16 5.79 -32.10
C PRO A 45 4.19 5.41 -30.98
N LEU A 46 4.74 4.97 -29.85
CA LEU A 46 3.97 4.52 -28.70
C LEU A 46 3.78 5.67 -27.72
N THR A 47 2.54 5.93 -27.36
CA THR A 47 2.20 6.90 -26.31
C THR A 47 2.39 6.27 -24.94
N VAL A 48 3.26 6.86 -24.12
CA VAL A 48 3.58 6.43 -22.76
C VAL A 48 3.10 7.48 -21.77
N TYR A 49 2.41 7.05 -20.73
CA TYR A 49 2.01 7.92 -19.61
C TYR A 49 3.02 7.84 -18.49
N HIS A 50 3.31 8.97 -17.86
CA HIS A 50 4.09 9.08 -16.64
C HIS A 50 3.20 9.63 -15.52
N VAL A 51 3.28 8.97 -14.36
CA VAL A 51 2.61 9.39 -13.13
C VAL A 51 3.63 9.70 -12.05
N ASN A 52 3.24 10.58 -11.12
CA ASN A 52 4.03 10.85 -9.92
C ASN A 52 4.02 9.63 -8.97
N GLN A 53 4.79 9.72 -7.89
CA GLN A 53 4.93 8.61 -6.93
C GLN A 53 3.59 8.24 -6.29
N ARG A 54 2.82 9.21 -5.79
CA ARG A 54 1.53 8.95 -5.14
C ARG A 54 0.55 8.25 -6.08
N ASP A 55 0.45 8.74 -7.30
CA ASP A 55 -0.49 8.25 -8.30
C ASP A 55 -0.10 6.86 -8.80
N SER A 56 1.20 6.51 -8.81
CA SER A 56 1.63 5.14 -9.10
C SER A 56 1.05 4.11 -8.11
N TYR A 57 0.97 4.45 -6.81
CA TYR A 57 0.34 3.56 -5.83
C TYR A 57 -1.15 3.36 -6.11
N VAL A 58 -1.86 4.44 -6.45
CA VAL A 58 -3.30 4.38 -6.77
C VAL A 58 -3.55 3.50 -8.00
N VAL A 59 -2.74 3.66 -9.06
CA VAL A 59 -2.85 2.86 -10.28
C VAL A 59 -2.54 1.39 -10.00
N VAL A 60 -1.46 1.09 -9.28
CA VAL A 60 -1.07 -0.29 -8.93
C VAL A 60 -2.11 -0.94 -8.04
N ALA A 61 -2.64 -0.24 -7.04
CA ALA A 61 -3.66 -0.77 -6.14
C ALA A 61 -4.95 -1.16 -6.89
N GLN A 62 -5.34 -0.39 -7.90
CA GLN A 62 -6.49 -0.69 -8.75
C GLN A 62 -6.26 -1.90 -9.67
N LEU A 63 -5.02 -2.06 -10.17
CA LEU A 63 -4.66 -3.13 -11.11
C LEU A 63 -4.33 -4.45 -10.42
N SER A 64 -3.81 -4.42 -9.21
CA SER A 64 -3.47 -5.62 -8.43
C SER A 64 -4.33 -5.69 -7.16
N PRO A 65 -5.59 -6.14 -7.29
CA PRO A 65 -6.46 -6.34 -6.13
C PRO A 65 -5.88 -7.36 -5.15
N GLU A 66 -5.08 -8.33 -5.60
CA GLU A 66 -4.39 -9.29 -4.74
C GLU A 66 -3.32 -8.61 -3.88
N PHE A 67 -2.56 -7.67 -4.45
CA PHE A 67 -1.59 -6.88 -3.69
C PHE A 67 -2.30 -6.00 -2.66
N THR A 68 -3.41 -5.36 -3.06
CA THR A 68 -4.23 -4.55 -2.17
C THR A 68 -4.84 -5.39 -1.04
N ALA A 69 -5.32 -6.60 -1.32
CA ALA A 69 -5.83 -7.53 -0.31
C ALA A 69 -4.75 -7.88 0.72
N ARG A 70 -3.53 -8.24 0.28
CA ARG A 70 -2.40 -8.52 1.18
C ARG A 70 -2.03 -7.32 2.06
N LEU A 71 -2.11 -6.11 1.51
CA LEU A 71 -1.87 -4.88 2.29
C LEU A 71 -2.92 -4.72 3.39
N VAL A 72 -4.20 -4.90 3.05
CA VAL A 72 -5.32 -4.83 4.00
C VAL A 72 -5.19 -5.91 5.07
N ASP A 73 -4.91 -7.15 4.68
CA ASP A 73 -4.74 -8.28 5.60
C ASP A 73 -3.63 -8.03 6.60
N ARG A 74 -2.49 -7.47 6.14
CA ARG A 74 -1.38 -7.11 7.01
C ARG A 74 -1.77 -6.03 8.02
N TRP A 75 -2.48 -5.00 7.61
CA TRP A 75 -2.95 -3.97 8.56
C TRP A 75 -3.91 -4.56 9.58
N GLN A 76 -4.85 -5.40 9.17
CA GLN A 76 -5.73 -6.08 10.11
C GLN A 76 -4.96 -6.96 11.09
N GLN A 77 -3.90 -7.63 10.64
CA GLN A 77 -3.03 -8.41 11.54
C GLN A 77 -2.33 -7.52 12.57
N GLN A 78 -1.79 -6.37 12.15
CA GLN A 78 -1.17 -5.41 13.08
C GLN A 78 -2.16 -4.85 14.09
N GLU A 79 -3.39 -4.53 13.67
CA GLU A 79 -4.46 -4.08 14.57
C GLU A 79 -4.83 -5.16 15.58
N ARG A 80 -4.88 -6.44 15.16
CA ARG A 80 -5.14 -7.57 16.09
C ARG A 80 -4.01 -7.74 17.11
N GLU A 81 -2.76 -7.63 16.68
CA GLU A 81 -1.60 -7.70 17.57
C GLU A 81 -1.57 -6.53 18.55
N ALA A 82 -1.87 -5.31 18.09
CA ALA A 82 -1.95 -4.12 18.94
C ALA A 82 -3.14 -4.15 19.90
N ALA A 83 -4.25 -4.81 19.52
CA ALA A 83 -5.44 -4.96 20.34
C ALA A 83 -5.32 -6.07 21.40
N MET A 84 -4.30 -6.93 21.34
CA MET A 84 -4.03 -7.85 22.44
C MET A 84 -3.60 -7.03 23.66
N PRO A 85 -4.27 -7.16 24.82
CA PRO A 85 -3.82 -6.48 26.02
C PRO A 85 -2.38 -6.90 26.28
N ALA A 86 -1.50 -5.92 26.50
CA ALA A 86 -0.14 -6.21 26.94
C ALA A 86 -0.24 -7.19 28.13
N PRO A 87 0.58 -8.26 28.16
CA PRO A 87 0.59 -9.15 29.31
C PRO A 87 0.73 -8.27 30.55
N ALA A 88 -0.19 -8.42 31.50
CA ALA A 88 -0.14 -7.69 32.76
C ALA A 88 1.30 -7.78 33.27
N PRO A 89 1.91 -6.66 33.73
CA PRO A 89 3.27 -6.69 34.22
C PRO A 89 3.35 -7.84 35.21
N ALA A 90 4.25 -8.79 34.95
CA ALA A 90 4.42 -9.93 35.84
C ALA A 90 4.68 -9.35 37.23
N LEU A 91 3.70 -9.48 38.13
CA LEU A 91 3.86 -9.05 39.51
C LEU A 91 4.95 -9.94 40.08
N ASP A 92 6.13 -9.38 40.24
CA ASP A 92 7.18 -10.04 40.98
C ASP A 92 6.75 -10.06 42.45
N LEU A 93 6.13 -11.17 42.86
CA LEU A 93 5.67 -11.38 44.23
C LEU A 93 6.83 -11.46 45.24
N THR A 94 8.08 -11.50 44.76
CA THR A 94 9.28 -11.41 45.61
C THR A 94 9.78 -9.98 45.77
N SER A 95 9.28 -9.04 44.98
CA SER A 95 9.58 -7.62 45.11
C SER A 95 8.72 -6.96 46.20
N VAL A 96 9.40 -6.34 47.16
CA VAL A 96 8.77 -5.58 48.26
C VAL A 96 7.94 -4.41 47.71
N ASP A 97 8.37 -3.79 46.61
CA ASP A 97 7.63 -2.68 45.98
C ASP A 97 6.32 -3.15 45.34
N SER A 98 6.29 -4.34 44.74
CA SER A 98 5.08 -4.94 44.18
C SER A 98 4.06 -5.29 45.27
N LEU A 99 4.53 -5.77 46.43
CA LEU A 99 3.68 -6.06 47.59
C LEU A 99 3.09 -4.79 48.23
N ARG A 100 3.86 -3.69 48.29
CA ARG A 100 3.38 -2.40 48.79
C ARG A 100 2.28 -1.80 47.91
N MET A 101 2.41 -1.92 46.59
CA MET A 101 1.39 -1.45 45.64
C MET A 101 0.04 -2.18 45.82
N LEU A 102 0.07 -3.50 46.09
CA LEU A 102 -1.15 -4.29 46.34
C LEU A 102 -1.80 -3.93 47.68
N ALA A 103 -1.01 -3.73 48.73
CA ALA A 103 -1.53 -3.38 50.06
C ALA A 103 -2.14 -1.96 50.10
N GLY A 104 -1.61 -1.03 49.32
CA GLY A 104 -2.12 0.35 49.24
C GLY A 104 -3.43 0.52 48.44
N THR A 105 -3.85 -0.49 47.68
CA THR A 105 -5.07 -0.43 46.85
C THR A 105 -6.32 -0.99 47.58
N LEU A 106 -6.15 -1.53 48.80
CA LEU A 106 -7.21 -2.14 49.61
C LEU A 106 -7.70 -1.25 50.79
N ALA A 107 -7.27 0.00 50.87
CA ALA A 107 -7.73 1.00 51.84
C ALA A 107 -8.64 2.03 51.18
#